data_AF-A0A5E4MI07-F1
#
_entry.id   AF-A0A5E4MI07-F1
#
_cell.length_a   1.000
_cell.length_b   1.000
_cell.length_c   1.000
_cell.angle_alpha   90.00
_cell.angle_beta   90.00
_cell.angle_gamma   90.00
#
_symmetry.space_group_name_H-M   'P 1'
#
loop_
_entity.id
_entity.type
_entity.pdbx_description
1 polymer ?
#
loop_
_entity_poly.entity_id
_entity_poly.type
_entity_poly.pdbx_seq_one_letter_code
_entity_poly.pdbx_strand_id
1 'polypeptide(L)'
;MAIQNISDAQDTLTILKQDDYLSQFVPVNNENKLNTNSIRLSIEQKLSSLNKGLQHVEKIIRDQTYKNYKELFNQVTWIENLESIIYGISLQIQNLQSLIELLKSRVVDLFVKVQTQVILLNKLNATCGLLRKIMRTQILAIQSSEKGYNLSSNSMFEIKELIIDKDLKEISFLNKDLTKLCNICKKNQNIC
;
A
#
# COMPACT_ATOMS: atom_id res chain seq x y z
N MET A 1 27.90 -89.27 0.67
CA MET A 1 28.37 -89.45 -0.72
C MET A 1 27.82 -88.27 -1.50
N ALA A 2 28.54 -87.42 -2.21
CA ALA A 2 29.93 -87.43 -2.64
C ALA A 2 30.42 -85.96 -2.71
N ILE A 3 31.74 -85.81 -2.65
CA ILE A 3 32.49 -84.56 -2.73
C ILE A 3 32.35 -84.00 -4.15
N GLN A 4 31.69 -82.84 -4.31
CA GLN A 4 31.63 -82.09 -5.57
C GLN A 4 32.51 -80.82 -5.50
N ASN A 5 33.65 -80.88 -4.79
CA ASN A 5 34.41 -79.71 -4.34
C ASN A 5 35.72 -79.45 -5.12
N ILE A 6 35.86 -79.90 -6.37
CA ILE A 6 37.15 -79.78 -7.10
C ILE A 6 37.03 -79.15 -8.51
N SER A 7 35.83 -78.94 -9.07
CA SER A 7 35.71 -78.36 -10.42
C SER A 7 35.54 -76.83 -10.44
N ASP A 8 34.74 -76.24 -9.54
CA ASP A 8 34.40 -74.80 -9.59
C ASP A 8 35.54 -73.88 -9.11
N ALA A 9 36.53 -74.43 -8.39
CA ALA A 9 37.72 -73.69 -7.98
C ALA A 9 38.67 -73.40 -9.16
N GLN A 10 38.68 -74.27 -10.18
CA GLN A 10 39.51 -74.09 -11.36
C GLN A 10 38.98 -72.93 -12.23
N ASP A 11 37.65 -72.84 -12.37
CA ASP A 11 36.99 -71.82 -13.19
C ASP A 11 36.98 -70.44 -12.51
N THR A 12 36.90 -70.38 -11.19
CA THR A 12 37.06 -69.12 -10.46
C THR A 12 38.50 -68.61 -10.51
N LEU A 13 39.50 -69.50 -10.50
CA LEU A 13 40.92 -69.14 -10.65
C LEU A 13 41.29 -68.65 -12.05
N THR A 14 40.63 -69.13 -13.10
CA THR A 14 40.86 -68.66 -14.48
C THR A 14 40.23 -67.28 -14.71
N ILE A 15 39.03 -67.05 -14.16
CA ILE A 15 38.36 -65.73 -14.20
C ILE A 15 39.17 -64.68 -13.43
N LEU A 16 39.70 -65.01 -12.25
CA LEU A 16 40.56 -64.12 -11.46
C LEU A 16 41.89 -63.77 -12.15
N LYS A 17 42.42 -64.65 -13.00
CA LYS A 17 43.66 -64.41 -13.77
C LYS A 17 43.46 -63.53 -14.99
N GLN A 18 42.23 -63.41 -15.48
CA GLN A 18 41.87 -62.65 -16.67
C GLN A 18 41.53 -61.19 -16.37
N ASP A 19 41.43 -60.82 -15.09
CA ASP A 19 41.10 -59.48 -14.65
C ASP A 19 42.37 -58.61 -14.56
N ASP A 20 42.47 -57.60 -15.44
CA ASP A 20 43.66 -56.74 -15.61
C ASP A 20 44.06 -56.03 -14.31
N TYR A 21 43.09 -55.71 -13.45
CA TYR A 21 43.32 -55.07 -12.16
C TYR A 21 43.92 -56.02 -11.11
N LEU A 22 43.52 -57.29 -11.12
CA LEU A 22 43.95 -58.29 -10.14
C LEU A 22 45.27 -58.96 -10.53
N SER A 23 45.63 -58.94 -11.83
CA SER A 23 46.92 -59.44 -12.32
C SER A 23 48.13 -58.71 -11.71
N GLN A 24 47.97 -57.45 -11.29
CA GLN A 24 49.02 -56.65 -10.65
C GLN A 24 49.37 -57.14 -9.24
N PHE A 25 48.48 -57.91 -8.62
CA PHE A 25 48.65 -58.45 -7.27
C PHE A 25 49.09 -59.92 -7.26
N VAL A 26 49.08 -60.59 -8.43
CA VAL A 26 49.57 -61.96 -8.56
C VAL A 26 51.06 -61.89 -8.92
N PRO A 27 51.98 -62.25 -8.01
CA PRO A 27 53.40 -62.26 -8.33
C PRO A 27 53.63 -63.33 -9.42
N VAL A 28 54.00 -62.88 -10.61
CA VAL A 28 54.42 -63.75 -11.70
C VAL A 28 55.54 -64.65 -11.18
N ASN A 29 55.32 -65.96 -11.24
CA ASN A 29 56.25 -67.03 -10.87
C ASN A 29 57.71 -66.63 -11.12
N ASN A 30 58.43 -66.34 -10.05
CA ASN A 30 59.88 -66.34 -10.05
C ASN A 30 60.30 -66.89 -8.69
N GLU A 31 60.84 -68.11 -8.72
CA GLU A 31 61.54 -68.73 -7.60
C GLU A 31 62.74 -67.87 -7.22
N ASN A 32 62.52 -66.86 -6.39
CA ASN A 32 63.55 -66.12 -5.70
C ASN A 32 62.96 -65.70 -4.36
N LYS A 33 63.66 -66.00 -3.26
CA LYS A 33 63.44 -65.45 -1.92
C LYS A 33 63.63 -63.92 -1.94
N LEU A 34 62.76 -63.20 -2.64
CA LEU A 34 62.67 -61.75 -2.62
C LEU A 34 61.59 -61.38 -1.60
N ASN A 35 62.04 -61.36 -0.35
CA ASN A 35 61.43 -60.74 0.83
C ASN A 35 59.90 -60.60 0.81
N THR A 36 59.22 -61.56 1.43
CA THR A 36 57.85 -61.39 1.96
C THR A 36 57.69 -60.09 2.74
N ASN A 37 58.78 -59.58 3.32
CA ASN A 37 58.84 -58.29 4.00
C ASN A 37 58.70 -57.09 3.05
N SER A 38 59.24 -57.10 1.82
CA SER A 38 59.11 -55.96 0.90
C SER A 38 57.70 -55.84 0.32
N ILE A 39 57.03 -56.97 0.05
CA ILE A 39 55.62 -56.99 -0.39
C ILE A 39 54.70 -56.56 0.77
N ARG A 40 54.91 -57.07 1.99
CA ARG A 40 54.17 -56.62 3.19
C ARG A 40 54.36 -55.13 3.46
N LEU A 41 55.59 -54.62 3.37
CA LEU A 41 55.87 -53.20 3.52
C LEU A 41 55.19 -52.36 2.43
N SER A 42 55.12 -52.85 1.19
CA SER A 42 54.43 -52.16 0.10
C SER A 42 52.91 -52.10 0.33
N ILE A 43 52.31 -53.20 0.81
CA ILE A 43 50.89 -53.24 1.18
C ILE A 43 50.61 -52.33 2.38
N GLU A 44 51.44 -52.35 3.41
CA GLU A 44 51.33 -51.46 4.58
C GLU A 44 51.50 -49.98 4.19
N GLN A 45 52.41 -49.66 3.27
CA GLN A 45 52.57 -48.31 2.74
C GLN A 45 51.36 -47.86 1.92
N LYS A 46 50.78 -48.74 1.09
CA LYS A 46 49.57 -48.45 0.31
C LYS A 46 48.34 -48.31 1.21
N LEU A 47 48.19 -49.15 2.23
CA LEU A 47 47.15 -49.01 3.27
C LEU A 47 47.34 -47.74 4.10
N SER A 48 48.58 -47.39 4.46
CA SER A 48 48.91 -46.13 5.14
C SER A 48 48.55 -44.93 4.27
N SER A 49 48.86 -44.99 2.97
CA SER A 49 48.49 -43.93 2.01
C SER A 49 46.98 -43.82 1.82
N LEU A 50 46.26 -44.93 1.77
CA LEU A 50 44.80 -44.96 1.71
C LEU A 50 44.18 -44.40 2.99
N ASN A 51 44.71 -44.77 4.15
CA ASN A 51 44.25 -44.26 5.44
C ASN A 51 44.51 -42.75 5.57
N LYS A 52 45.66 -42.25 5.09
CA LYS A 52 45.94 -40.82 4.98
C LYS A 52 44.98 -40.11 4.02
N GLY A 53 44.67 -40.73 2.88
CA GLY A 53 43.67 -40.24 1.94
C GLY A 53 42.27 -40.18 2.55
N LEU A 54 41.87 -41.22 3.29
CA LEU A 54 40.60 -41.30 4.01
C LEU A 54 40.50 -40.20 5.07
N GLN A 55 41.54 -40.01 5.88
CA GLN A 55 41.59 -38.93 6.88
C GLN A 55 41.54 -37.55 6.24
N HIS A 56 42.17 -37.36 5.07
CA HIS A 56 42.12 -36.10 4.35
C HIS A 56 40.71 -35.81 3.81
N VAL A 57 40.05 -36.80 3.22
CA VAL A 57 38.66 -36.69 2.75
C VAL A 57 37.72 -36.43 3.93
N GLU A 58 37.89 -37.14 5.04
CA GLU A 58 37.09 -36.94 6.25
C GLU A 58 37.26 -35.52 6.82
N LYS A 59 38.47 -34.96 6.75
CA LYS A 59 38.72 -33.57 7.13
C LYS A 59 38.02 -32.59 6.18
N ILE A 60 38.14 -32.79 4.87
CA ILE A 60 37.48 -31.94 3.87
C ILE A 60 35.96 -31.97 4.04
N ILE A 61 35.37 -33.16 4.23
CA ILE A 61 33.93 -33.31 4.44
C ILE A 61 33.50 -32.55 5.70
N ARG A 62 34.24 -32.68 6.80
CA ARG A 62 33.95 -31.94 8.03
C ARG A 62 34.05 -30.43 7.85
N ASP A 63 35.11 -29.94 7.21
CA ASP A 63 35.31 -28.52 6.94
C ASP A 63 34.24 -27.94 6.01
N GLN A 64 33.88 -28.67 4.96
CA GLN A 64 32.82 -28.30 4.01
C GLN A 64 31.45 -28.29 4.69
N THR A 65 31.17 -29.30 5.51
CA THR A 65 29.93 -29.40 6.27
C THR A 65 29.81 -28.25 7.28
N TYR A 66 30.89 -27.95 8.00
CA TYR A 66 30.92 -26.83 8.94
C TYR A 66 30.72 -25.48 8.25
N LYS A 67 31.42 -25.26 7.13
CA LYS A 67 31.27 -24.03 6.33
C LYS A 67 29.83 -23.87 5.84
N ASN A 68 29.21 -24.95 5.36
CA ASN A 68 27.84 -24.94 4.87
C ASN A 68 26.84 -24.64 6.01
N TYR A 69 27.00 -25.26 7.18
CA TYR A 69 26.17 -24.94 8.34
C TYR A 69 26.32 -23.50 8.80
N LYS A 70 27.55 -22.97 8.81
CA LYS A 70 27.80 -21.57 9.16
C LYS A 70 27.14 -20.61 8.16
N GLU A 71 27.24 -20.93 6.87
CA GLU A 71 26.60 -20.12 5.82
C GLU A 71 25.08 -20.16 5.93
N LEU A 72 24.48 -21.36 6.09
CA LEU A 72 23.05 -21.51 6.29
C LEU A 72 22.58 -20.79 7.56
N PHE A 73 23.31 -20.90 8.66
CA PHE A 73 22.98 -20.20 9.91
C PHE A 73 23.01 -18.67 9.73
N ASN A 74 24.00 -18.14 9.04
CA ASN A 74 24.08 -16.72 8.71
C ASN A 74 22.91 -16.29 7.81
N GLN A 75 22.53 -17.11 6.83
CA GLN A 75 21.38 -16.85 5.97
C GLN A 75 20.08 -16.82 6.79
N VAL A 76 19.86 -17.79 7.68
CA VAL A 76 18.69 -17.81 8.57
C VAL A 76 18.65 -16.57 9.46
N THR A 77 19.77 -16.20 10.07
CA THR A 77 19.87 -14.98 10.90
C THR A 77 19.54 -13.72 10.09
N TRP A 78 20.00 -13.65 8.83
CA TRP A 78 19.69 -12.52 7.96
C TRP A 78 18.21 -12.47 7.57
N ILE A 79 17.58 -13.62 7.34
CA ILE A 79 16.15 -13.74 7.07
C ILE A 79 15.33 -13.27 8.29
N GLU A 80 15.70 -13.69 9.50
CA GLU A 80 15.04 -13.25 10.74
C GLU A 80 15.13 -11.72 10.92
N ASN A 81 16.29 -11.12 10.61
CA ASN A 81 16.45 -9.67 10.65
C ASN A 81 15.57 -8.96 9.61
N LEU A 82 15.48 -9.51 8.39
CA LEU A 82 14.57 -8.98 7.37
C LEU A 82 13.11 -9.09 7.79
N GLU A 83 12.70 -10.19 8.40
CA GLU A 83 11.35 -10.36 8.93
C GLU A 83 11.03 -9.30 10.00
N SER A 84 11.98 -9.01 10.90
CA SER A 84 11.84 -7.94 11.87
C SER A 84 11.67 -6.56 11.21
N ILE A 85 12.41 -6.28 10.14
CA ILE A 85 12.28 -5.01 9.40
C ILE A 85 10.92 -4.94 8.69
N ILE A 86 10.50 -6.03 8.03
CA ILE A 86 9.20 -6.12 7.37
C ILE A 86 8.06 -5.91 8.37
N TYR A 87 8.16 -6.49 9.57
CA TYR A 87 7.20 -6.27 10.64
C TYR A 87 7.17 -4.79 11.06
N GLY A 88 8.33 -4.14 11.21
CA GLY A 88 8.42 -2.71 11.49
C GLY A 88 7.75 -1.85 10.43
N ILE A 89 7.97 -2.16 9.14
CA ILE A 89 7.33 -1.47 8.01
C ILE A 89 5.82 -1.70 8.03
N SER A 90 5.37 -2.94 8.28
CA SER A 90 3.94 -3.28 8.37
C SER A 90 3.24 -2.47 9.46
N LEU A 91 3.85 -2.35 10.64
CA LEU A 91 3.34 -1.54 11.75
C LEU A 91 3.26 -0.05 11.38
N GLN A 92 4.28 0.47 10.69
CA GLN A 92 4.28 1.86 10.21
C GLN A 92 3.17 2.11 9.20
N ILE A 93 2.95 1.19 8.26
CA ILE A 93 1.85 1.27 7.28
C ILE A 93 0.50 1.26 8.00
N GLN A 94 0.31 0.38 8.99
CA GLN A 94 -0.94 0.31 9.75
C GLN A 94 -1.20 1.61 10.53
N ASN A 95 -0.17 2.19 11.15
CA ASN A 95 -0.27 3.49 11.81
C ASN A 95 -0.65 4.59 10.80
N LEU A 96 0.00 4.62 9.65
CA LEU A 96 -0.28 5.60 8.60
C LEU A 96 -1.72 5.46 8.07
N GLN A 97 -2.20 4.23 7.88
CA GLN A 97 -3.59 3.95 7.51
C GLN A 97 -4.57 4.52 8.54
N SER A 98 -4.32 4.28 9.84
CA SER A 98 -5.19 4.81 10.91
C SER A 98 -5.22 6.35 10.94
N LEU A 99 -4.09 7.00 10.69
CA LEU A 99 -4.00 8.46 10.63
C LEU A 99 -4.75 9.02 9.41
N ILE A 100 -4.67 8.34 8.27
CA ILE A 100 -5.43 8.71 7.07
C ILE A 100 -6.93 8.57 7.31
N GLU A 101 -7.38 7.50 7.97
CA GLU A 101 -8.78 7.31 8.31
C GLU A 101 -9.30 8.42 9.24
N LEU A 102 -8.54 8.78 10.26
CA LEU A 102 -8.84 9.91 11.14
C LEU A 102 -8.88 11.24 10.39
N LEU A 103 -7.91 11.48 9.49
CA LEU A 103 -7.89 12.69 8.67
C LEU A 103 -9.11 12.76 7.75
N LYS A 104 -9.47 11.65 7.11
CA LYS A 104 -10.66 11.55 6.26
C LYS A 104 -11.92 11.88 7.06
N SER A 105 -12.09 11.32 8.25
CA SER A 105 -13.21 11.65 9.13
C SER A 105 -13.25 13.14 9.45
N ARG A 106 -12.10 13.72 9.83
CA ARG A 106 -12.00 15.14 10.17
C ARG A 106 -12.32 16.05 8.98
N VAL A 107 -11.89 15.71 7.78
CA VAL A 107 -12.19 16.49 6.56
C VAL A 107 -13.68 16.46 6.26
N VAL A 108 -14.33 15.30 6.39
CA VAL A 108 -15.79 15.17 6.22
C VAL A 108 -16.53 16.03 7.25
N ASP A 109 -16.14 15.97 8.52
CA ASP A 109 -16.76 16.78 9.58
C ASP A 109 -16.62 18.28 9.32
N LEU A 110 -15.43 18.72 8.89
CA LEU A 110 -15.18 20.12 8.54
C LEU A 110 -16.02 20.55 7.33
N PHE A 111 -16.15 19.69 6.32
CA PHE A 111 -16.98 19.97 5.15
C PHE A 111 -18.44 20.16 5.55
N VAL A 112 -18.99 19.27 6.38
CA VAL A 112 -20.37 19.39 6.89
C VAL A 112 -20.54 20.69 7.67
N LYS A 113 -19.59 21.04 8.55
CA LYS A 113 -19.64 22.31 9.31
C LYS A 113 -19.66 23.52 8.38
N VAL A 114 -18.76 23.60 7.40
CA VAL A 114 -18.73 24.71 6.43
C VAL A 114 -20.02 24.75 5.63
N GLN A 115 -20.52 23.62 5.15
CA GLN A 115 -21.77 23.55 4.40
C GLN A 115 -22.96 24.09 5.21
N THR A 116 -23.09 23.70 6.49
CA THR A 116 -24.16 24.22 7.35
C THR A 116 -24.06 25.73 7.55
N GLN A 117 -22.84 26.26 7.72
CA GLN A 117 -22.60 27.70 7.84
C GLN A 117 -22.95 28.45 6.55
N VAL A 118 -22.62 27.90 5.37
CA VAL A 118 -22.99 28.48 4.08
C VAL A 118 -24.51 28.50 3.89
N ILE A 119 -25.20 27.42 4.25
CA ILE A 119 -26.67 27.38 4.20
C ILE A 119 -27.29 28.44 5.11
N LEU A 120 -26.78 28.58 6.35
CA LEU A 120 -27.24 29.60 7.28
C LEU A 120 -26.98 31.01 6.74
N LEU A 121 -25.78 31.26 6.20
CA LEU A 121 -25.42 32.54 5.61
C LEU A 121 -26.33 32.88 4.43
N ASN A 122 -26.66 31.92 3.56
CA ASN A 122 -27.58 32.13 2.44
C ASN A 122 -28.99 32.48 2.93
N LYS A 123 -29.49 31.79 3.96
CA LYS A 123 -30.78 32.13 4.59
C LYS A 123 -30.76 33.54 5.17
N LEU A 124 -29.71 33.89 5.90
CA LEU A 124 -29.54 35.23 6.47
C LEU A 124 -29.46 36.29 5.38
N ASN A 125 -28.70 36.04 4.31
CA ASN A 125 -28.57 36.95 3.19
C ASN A 125 -29.91 37.15 2.46
N ALA A 126 -30.69 36.09 2.27
CA ALA A 126 -32.04 36.19 1.74
C ALA A 126 -32.95 37.05 2.65
N THR A 127 -32.94 36.80 3.96
CA THR A 127 -33.70 37.61 4.94
C THR A 127 -33.24 39.07 4.96
N CYS A 128 -31.93 39.33 4.91
CA CYS A 128 -31.38 40.68 4.88
C CYS A 128 -31.71 41.40 3.57
N GLY A 129 -31.70 40.68 2.44
CA GLY A 129 -32.17 41.16 1.15
C GLY A 129 -33.63 41.59 1.21
N LEU A 130 -34.52 40.74 1.75
CA LEU A 130 -35.93 41.08 1.98
C LEU A 130 -36.07 42.30 2.89
N LEU A 131 -35.37 42.34 4.03
CA LEU A 131 -35.40 43.48 4.96
C LEU A 131 -34.97 44.78 4.29
N ARG A 132 -33.91 44.75 3.48
CA ARG A 132 -33.43 45.92 2.72
C ARG A 132 -34.46 46.38 1.70
N LYS A 133 -35.12 45.45 1.00
CA LYS A 133 -36.23 45.78 0.09
C LYS A 133 -37.40 46.41 0.87
N ILE A 134 -37.79 45.86 2.01
CA ILE A 134 -38.85 46.42 2.87
C ILE A 134 -38.50 47.84 3.32
N MET A 135 -37.30 48.05 3.86
CA MET A 135 -36.84 49.38 4.28
C MET A 135 -36.90 50.40 3.14
N ARG A 136 -36.44 50.01 1.94
CA ARG A 136 -36.52 50.86 0.74
C ARG A 136 -37.97 51.20 0.37
N THR A 137 -38.86 50.21 0.34
CA THR A 137 -40.29 50.46 0.04
C THR A 137 -40.94 51.39 1.06
N GLN A 138 -40.58 51.28 2.34
CA GLN A 138 -41.10 52.16 3.40
C GLN A 138 -40.62 53.61 3.22
N ILE A 139 -39.33 53.81 2.94
CA ILE A 139 -38.77 55.15 2.71
C ILE A 139 -39.45 55.81 1.50
N LEU A 140 -39.61 55.07 0.40
CA LEU A 140 -40.28 55.58 -0.80
C LEU A 140 -41.77 55.86 -0.55
N ALA A 141 -42.45 55.02 0.23
CA ALA A 141 -43.85 55.26 0.64
C ALA A 141 -43.99 56.56 1.44
N ILE A 142 -43.10 56.82 2.41
CA ILE A 142 -43.09 58.06 3.20
C ILE A 142 -42.83 59.27 2.29
N GLN A 143 -41.82 59.21 1.42
CA GLN A 143 -41.50 60.29 0.48
C GLN A 143 -42.67 60.60 -0.47
N SER A 144 -43.40 59.58 -0.92
CA SER A 144 -44.59 59.75 -1.75
C SER A 144 -45.75 60.43 -1.00
N SER A 145 -45.88 60.17 0.31
CA SER A 145 -46.89 60.79 1.17
C SER A 145 -46.58 62.25 1.47
N GLU A 146 -45.30 62.61 1.65
CA GLU A 146 -44.89 63.98 1.98
C GLU A 146 -44.83 64.90 0.75
N LYS A 147 -44.38 64.39 -0.41
CA LYS A 147 -44.17 65.21 -1.61
C LYS A 147 -45.35 65.27 -2.58
N GLY A 148 -46.45 64.56 -2.26
CA GLY A 148 -47.78 64.71 -2.85
C GLY A 148 -47.93 64.32 -4.32
N TYR A 149 -47.11 64.87 -5.23
CA TYR A 149 -47.22 64.70 -6.69
C TYR A 149 -45.88 64.79 -7.42
N ASN A 150 -44.80 65.29 -6.80
CA ASN A 150 -43.50 65.45 -7.45
C ASN A 150 -42.52 64.34 -7.05
N LEU A 151 -42.80 63.11 -7.50
CA LEU A 151 -41.79 62.05 -7.49
C LEU A 151 -40.81 62.31 -8.63
N SER A 152 -39.52 62.37 -8.30
CA SER A 152 -38.46 62.44 -9.32
C SER A 152 -38.58 61.25 -10.27
N SER A 153 -38.21 61.45 -11.54
CA SER A 153 -38.20 60.38 -12.55
C SER A 153 -37.42 59.14 -12.06
N ASN A 154 -36.34 59.36 -11.29
CA ASN A 154 -35.53 58.28 -10.71
C ASN A 154 -36.28 57.50 -9.62
N SER A 155 -37.00 58.17 -8.72
CA SER A 155 -37.81 57.50 -7.70
C SER A 155 -39.00 56.74 -8.31
N MET A 156 -39.54 57.25 -9.42
CA MET A 156 -40.59 56.56 -10.19
C MET A 156 -40.08 55.30 -10.89
N PHE A 157 -38.87 55.35 -11.44
CA PHE A 157 -38.23 54.18 -12.05
C PHE A 157 -37.91 53.11 -10.99
N GLU A 158 -37.35 53.50 -9.85
CA GLU A 158 -37.03 52.59 -8.74
C GLU A 158 -38.29 51.93 -8.15
N ILE A 159 -39.41 52.66 -8.05
CA ILE A 159 -40.70 52.09 -7.64
C ILE A 159 -41.20 51.06 -8.66
N LYS A 160 -41.08 51.32 -9.96
CA LYS A 160 -41.49 50.36 -11.00
C LYS A 160 -40.66 49.08 -10.95
N GLU A 161 -39.36 49.18 -10.71
CA GLU A 161 -38.47 48.03 -10.57
C GLU A 161 -38.86 47.18 -9.34
N LEU A 162 -39.11 47.82 -8.19
CA LEU A 162 -39.55 47.16 -6.96
C LEU A 162 -40.95 46.51 -7.05
N ILE A 163 -41.85 47.02 -7.89
CA ILE A 163 -43.18 46.41 -8.11
C ILE A 163 -43.10 45.15 -8.99
N ILE A 164 -42.10 45.07 -9.88
CA ILE A 164 -41.90 43.93 -10.77
C ILE A 164 -41.30 42.74 -10.02
N ASP A 165 -40.50 43.00 -8.99
CA ASP A 165 -39.86 42.02 -8.12
C ASP A 165 -40.86 40.99 -7.55
N LYS A 166 -40.62 39.71 -7.87
CA LYS A 166 -41.47 38.57 -7.47
C LYS A 166 -41.52 38.38 -5.95
N ASP A 167 -40.39 38.55 -5.27
CA ASP A 167 -40.25 38.33 -3.82
C ASP A 167 -41.15 39.23 -2.97
N LEU A 168 -41.52 40.40 -3.50
CA LEU A 168 -42.29 41.41 -2.77
C LEU A 168 -43.80 41.20 -2.89
N LYS A 169 -44.28 40.60 -3.99
CA LYS A 169 -45.71 40.30 -4.22
C LYS A 169 -46.26 39.25 -3.26
N GLU A 170 -45.40 38.34 -2.82
CA GLU A 170 -45.75 37.26 -1.88
C GLU A 170 -45.91 37.78 -0.44
N ILE A 171 -45.47 39.01 -0.13
CA ILE A 171 -45.55 39.59 1.22
C ILE A 171 -46.86 40.37 1.38
N SER A 172 -47.84 39.75 2.04
CA SER A 172 -49.20 40.29 2.25
C SER A 172 -49.24 41.68 2.90
N PHE A 173 -48.31 41.97 3.82
CA PHE A 173 -48.22 43.27 4.50
C PHE A 173 -47.79 44.40 3.55
N LEU A 174 -46.87 44.13 2.62
CA LEU A 174 -46.37 45.14 1.67
C LEU A 174 -47.34 45.39 0.51
N ASN A 175 -48.22 44.45 0.19
CA ASN A 175 -49.22 44.65 -0.86
C ASN A 175 -50.09 45.90 -0.64
N LYS A 176 -50.37 46.27 0.62
CA LYS A 176 -51.13 47.50 0.93
C LYS A 176 -50.36 48.77 0.60
N ASP A 177 -49.04 48.79 0.77
CA ASP A 177 -48.23 49.97 0.48
C ASP A 177 -47.83 50.02 -1.00
N LEU A 178 -47.61 48.87 -1.64
CA LEU A 178 -47.44 48.76 -3.09
C LEU A 178 -48.67 49.25 -3.85
N THR A 179 -49.88 48.91 -3.40
CA THR A 179 -51.13 49.38 -4.04
C THR A 179 -51.32 50.90 -3.90
N LYS A 180 -50.98 51.50 -2.74
CA LYS A 180 -50.96 52.96 -2.57
C LYS A 180 -49.97 53.62 -3.53
N LEU A 181 -48.75 53.08 -3.64
CA LEU A 181 -47.74 53.57 -4.57
C LEU A 181 -48.17 53.42 -6.04
N CYS A 182 -48.77 52.29 -6.43
CA CYS A 182 -49.35 52.11 -7.77
C CYS A 182 -50.42 53.15 -8.09
N ASN A 183 -51.28 53.48 -7.12
CA ASN A 183 -52.33 54.48 -7.30
C ASN A 183 -51.75 55.89 -7.48
N ILE A 184 -50.70 56.23 -6.72
CA ILE A 184 -49.96 57.49 -6.90
C ILE A 184 -49.29 57.54 -8.28
N CYS A 185 -48.68 56.43 -8.72
CA CYS A 185 -48.09 56.33 -10.06
C CYS A 185 -49.11 56.57 -11.17
N LYS A 186 -50.28 55.93 -11.10
CA LYS A 186 -51.37 56.11 -12.08
C LYS A 186 -51.92 57.53 -12.07
N LYS A 187 -52.03 58.14 -10.89
CA LYS A 187 -52.54 59.51 -10.73
C LYS A 187 -51.61 60.53 -11.37
N ASN A 188 -50.30 60.37 -11.22
CA ASN A 188 -49.29 61.22 -11.86
C ASN A 188 -49.20 61.00 -13.38
N GLN A 189 -49.47 59.78 -13.87
CA GLN A 189 -49.50 59.48 -15.31
C GLN A 189 -50.71 60.11 -16.03
N ASN A 190 -51.80 60.40 -15.30
CA ASN A 190 -52.95 61.15 -15.79
C ASN A 190 -52.80 62.68 -15.65
N ILE A 191 -51.68 63.15 -15.09
CA ILE A 191 -51.37 64.58 -14.87
C ILE A 191 -50.27 65.08 -15.84
N CYS A 192 -49.69 64.20 -16.66
CA CYS A 192 -48.93 64.56 -17.86
C CYS A 192 -49.78 64.36 -19.11
#